data_AF-A0A944CX53-F1
#
_entry.id   AF-A0A944CX53-F1
#
_cell.length_a   1.000
_cell.length_b   1.000
_cell.length_c   1.000
_cell.angle_alpha   90.00
_cell.angle_beta   90.00
_cell.angle_gamma   90.00
#
_symmetry.space_group_name_H-M   'P 1'
#
loop_
_entity.id
_entity.type
_entity.pdbx_description
1 polymer ?
#
loop_
_entity_poly.entity_id
_entity_poly.type
_entity_poly.pdbx_seq_one_letter_code
_entity_poly.pdbx_strand_id
1 'polypeptide(L)' 'MAITNIIQGIWAFSALGLIILVLLHSPKGDGIGAIGGQAQLFSSTKSAENTLNRVTWALVVVFLGLTVVLSANWLPK' A
#
# COMPACT_ATOMS: atom_id res chain seq x y z
N MET A 1 24.34 -0.60 14.47
CA MET A 1 23.48 0.48 15.04
C MET A 1 22.91 1.47 14.02
N ALA A 2 23.71 2.18 13.21
CA ALA A 2 23.18 3.18 12.26
C ALA A 2 22.22 2.59 11.19
N ILE A 3 22.55 1.41 10.66
CA ILE A 3 21.76 0.72 9.63
C ILE A 3 20.36 0.35 10.15
N THR A 4 20.28 -0.20 11.37
CA THR A 4 19.00 -0.55 12.00
C THR A 4 18.10 0.66 12.19
N ASN A 5 18.66 1.80 12.62
CA ASN A 5 17.91 3.04 12.80
C ASN A 5 17.37 3.58 11.46
N ILE A 6 18.16 3.49 10.39
CA ILE A 6 17.72 3.88 9.04
C ILE A 6 16.56 2.98 8.57
N ILE A 7 16.69 1.67 8.75
CA ILE A 7 15.66 0.69 8.36
C ILE A 7 14.37 0.90 9.17
N GLN A 8 14.47 1.16 10.47
CA GLN A 8 13.33 1.53 11.31
C GLN A 8 12.67 2.82 10.83
N GLY A 9 13.44 3.83 10.43
CA GLY A 9 12.94 5.07 9.86
C GLY A 9 12.14 4.84 8.57
N ILE A 10 12.67 4.03 7.65
CA ILE A 10 11.98 3.66 6.40
C ILE A 10 10.69 2.88 6.70
N TRP A 11 10.74 1.94 7.64
CA TRP A 11 9.57 1.17 8.08
C TRP A 11 8.48 2.07 8.65
N ALA A 12 8.82 2.99 9.56
CA ALA A 12 7.87 3.93 10.16
C ALA A 12 7.26 4.87 9.11
N PHE A 13 8.08 5.37 8.18
CA PHE A 13 7.59 6.22 7.09
C PHE A 13 6.65 5.45 6.15
N SER A 14 6.96 4.18 5.83
CA SER A 14 6.08 3.32 5.03
C SER A 14 4.75 3.05 5.72
N ALA A 15 4.74 2.90 7.04
CA ALA A 15 3.52 2.73 7.83
C ALA A 15 2.62 3.97 7.75
N LEU A 16 3.20 5.15 7.94
CA LEU A 16 2.47 6.41 7.84
C LEU A 16 1.92 6.64 6.43
N GLY A 17 2.74 6.35 5.41
CA GLY A 17 2.32 6.38 4.01
C GLY A 17 1.14 5.46 3.74
N LEU A 18 1.17 4.23 4.25
CA LEU A 18 0.07 3.26 4.12
C LEU A 18 -1.23 3.75 4.76
N ILE A 19 -1.16 4.34 5.96
CA ILE A 19 -2.35 4.88 6.63
C ILE A 19 -3.02 5.93 5.74
N ILE A 20 -2.26 6.89 5.23
CA ILE A 20 -2.78 7.93 4.36
C ILE A 20 -3.35 7.32 3.07
N LEU A 21 -2.61 6.42 2.42
CA LEU A 21 -3.00 5.84 1.15
C LEU A 21 -4.28 5.00 1.26
N VAL A 22 -4.43 4.24 2.35
CA VAL A 22 -5.65 3.45 2.62
C VAL A 22 -6.84 4.35 2.90
N LEU A 23 -6.67 5.45 3.64
CA LEU A 23 -7.75 6.40 3.89
C LEU A 23 -8.18 7.16 2.62
N LEU A 24 -7.25 7.37 1.68
CA LEU A 24 -7.53 7.95 0.37
C LEU A 24 -8.18 6.98 -0.60
N HIS A 25 -8.23 5.68 -0.30
CA HIS A 25 -9.01 4.76 -1.14
C HIS A 25 -10.48 5.12 -1.00
N SER A 26 -11.11 5.40 -2.14
CA SER A 26 -12.56 5.53 -2.19
C SER A 26 -13.18 4.26 -1.59
N PRO A 27 -14.26 4.39 -0.79
CA PRO A 27 -14.97 3.22 -0.30
C PRO A 27 -15.30 2.35 -1.51
N LYS A 28 -14.89 1.08 -1.48
CA LYS A 28 -15.07 0.13 -2.59
C LYS A 28 -16.56 -0.19 -2.73
N GLY A 29 -17.31 0.74 -3.31
CA GLY A 29 -18.73 0.67 -3.63
C GLY A 29 -18.99 0.02 -5.00
N ASP A 30 -18.06 -0.78 -5.51
CA ASP A 30 -18.17 -1.40 -6.83
C ASP A 30 -19.12 -2.62 -6.86
N GLY A 31 -19.54 -3.12 -5.67
CA GLY A 31 -20.66 -4.04 -5.45
C GLY A 31 -20.85 -5.19 -6.48
N ILE A 32 -22.10 -5.61 -6.66
CA ILE A 32 -22.54 -6.49 -7.79
C ILE A 32 -22.83 -5.67 -9.06
N GLY A 33 -22.85 -4.33 -8.95
CA GLY A 33 -23.11 -3.41 -10.07
C GLY A 33 -22.03 -3.41 -11.16
N ALA A 34 -20.79 -3.78 -10.82
CA ALA A 34 -19.71 -3.97 -11.80
C ALA A 34 -19.87 -5.25 -12.66
N ILE A 35 -20.72 -6.21 -12.26
CA ILE A 35 -20.91 -7.49 -12.96
C ILE A 35 -21.71 -7.31 -14.27
N GLY A 36 -22.38 -6.16 -14.47
CA GLY A 36 -23.17 -5.84 -15.68
C GLY A 36 -22.41 -5.19 -16.84
N GLY A 37 -21.10 -4.96 -16.74
CA GLY A 37 -20.23 -4.50 -17.84
C GLY A 37 -20.46 -3.07 -18.37
N GLN A 38 -21.62 -2.46 -18.12
CA GLN A 38 -22.03 -1.18 -18.74
C GLN A 38 -21.52 0.06 -17.99
N ALA A 39 -21.18 -0.07 -16.71
CA ALA A 39 -20.55 1.01 -15.92
C ALA A 39 -19.06 1.24 -16.25
N GLN A 40 -18.47 0.36 -17.08
CA GLN A 40 -17.02 0.29 -17.28
C GLN A 40 -16.49 1.21 -18.41
N LEU A 41 -17.37 1.76 -19.25
CA LEU A 41 -16.99 2.45 -20.49
C LEU A 41 -16.80 3.98 -20.35
N PHE A 42 -17.19 4.58 -19.22
CA PHE A 42 -17.16 6.06 -19.04
C PHE A 42 -16.49 6.55 -17.74
N SER A 43 -15.70 5.72 -17.07
CA SER A 43 -14.94 6.13 -15.87
C SER A 43 -13.48 6.44 -16.20
N SER A 44 -13.16 7.73 -16.36
CA SER A 44 -11.76 8.23 -16.39
C SER A 44 -11.03 8.04 -15.05
N THR A 45 -11.76 7.66 -13.99
CA THR A 45 -11.24 7.45 -12.62
C THR A 45 -10.52 6.11 -12.47
N LYS A 46 -10.80 5.12 -13.34
CA LYS A 46 -10.29 3.73 -13.22
C LYS A 46 -8.76 3.62 -13.34
N SER A 47 -8.13 4.45 -14.16
CA SER A 47 -6.66 4.42 -14.35
C SER A 47 -5.91 4.95 -13.12
N ALA A 48 -6.44 6.01 -12.51
CA ALA A 48 -5.89 6.59 -11.29
C ALA A 48 -6.06 5.63 -10.10
N GLU A 49 -7.22 5.00 -9.96
CA GLU A 49 -7.45 3.99 -8.91
C GLU A 49 -6.57 2.75 -9.09
N ASN A 50 -6.39 2.25 -10.30
CA ASN A 50 -5.52 1.10 -10.55
C ASN A 50 -4.05 1.43 -10.22
N THR A 51 -3.61 2.65 -10.51
CA THR A 51 -2.26 3.13 -10.15
C THR A 51 -2.13 3.26 -8.63
N LEU A 52 -3.12 3.85 -7.96
CA LEU A 52 -3.15 3.97 -6.50
C LEU A 52 -3.12 2.61 -5.81
N ASN A 53 -3.87 1.63 -6.33
CA ASN A 53 -3.88 0.26 -5.82
C ASN A 53 -2.51 -0.42 -6.01
N ARG A 54 -1.86 -0.25 -7.17
CA ARG A 54 -0.51 -0.79 -7.41
C ARG A 54 0.52 -0.19 -6.44
N VAL A 55 0.49 1.13 -6.25
CA VAL A 55 1.40 1.81 -5.30
C VAL A 55 1.16 1.33 -3.88
N THR A 56 -0.10 1.17 -3.48
CA THR A 56 -0.46 0.65 -2.15
C THR A 56 0.05 -0.76 -1.95
N TRP A 57 -0.13 -1.65 -2.94
CA TRP A 57 0.38 -3.01 -2.86
C TRP A 57 1.90 -3.07 -2.73
N ALA A 58 2.61 -2.24 -3.50
CA ALA A 58 4.07 -2.12 -3.38
C ALA A 58 4.47 -1.65 -1.97
N LEU A 59 3.79 -0.63 -1.43
CA LEU A 59 4.03 -0.10 -0.10
C LEU A 59 3.74 -1.15 1.00
N VAL A 60 2.68 -1.96 0.84
CA VAL A 60 2.33 -3.07 1.74
C VAL A 60 3.43 -4.12 1.76
N VAL A 61 3.92 -4.55 0.58
CA VAL A 61 4.98 -5.55 0.49
C VAL A 61 6.26 -5.05 1.16
N VAL A 62 6.63 -3.79 0.94
CA VAL A 62 7.79 -3.17 1.59
C VAL A 62 7.61 -3.13 3.11
N PHE A 63 6.45 -2.65 3.59
CA PHE A 63 6.18 -2.58 5.02
C PHE A 63 6.23 -3.96 5.70
N LEU A 64 5.57 -4.96 5.12
CA LEU A 64 5.56 -6.33 5.66
C LEU A 64 6.95 -6.98 5.59
N GLY A 65 7.67 -6.82 4.48
CA GLY A 65 9.03 -7.31 4.32
C GLY A 65 9.98 -6.73 5.38
N LEU A 66 9.93 -5.41 5.57
CA LEU A 66 10.71 -4.74 6.62
C LEU A 66 10.28 -5.17 8.02
N THR A 67 8.98 -5.38 8.26
CA THR A 67 8.46 -5.88 9.54
C THR A 67 9.07 -7.23 9.90
N VAL A 68 9.12 -8.16 8.94
CA VAL A 68 9.74 -9.48 9.13
C VAL A 68 11.23 -9.36 9.40
N VAL A 69 11.97 -8.56 8.62
CA VAL A 69 13.42 -8.37 8.78
C VAL A 69 13.78 -7.78 10.15
N LEU A 70 13.04 -6.75 10.58
CA LEU A 70 13.21 -6.11 11.88
C LEU A 70 12.82 -7.04 13.03
N SER A 71 11.72 -7.78 12.89
CA SER A 71 11.22 -8.71 13.91
C SER A 71 12.11 -9.94 14.07
N ALA A 72 12.63 -10.49 12.97
CA ALA A 72 13.49 -11.68 12.97
C ALA A 72 14.93 -11.39 13.43
N ASN A 73 15.25 -10.13 13.74
CA ASN A 73 16.57 -9.69 14.20
C ASN A 73 17.72 -10.07 13.24
N TRP A 74 17.44 -10.14 11.93
CA TRP A 74 18.43 -10.51 10.89
C TRP A 74 19.52 -9.46 10.66
N LEU A 75 19.41 -8.30 11.32
CA LEU A 75 20.38 -7.22 11.21
C LEU A 75 21.50 -7.38 12.25
N PRO A 76 22.78 -7.29 11.84
CA PRO A 76 23.89 -7.27 12.77
C PRO A 76 23.82 -6.02 13.67
N LYS A 77 24.08 -6.20 14.97
CA LYS A 77 23.99 -5.15 16.00
C LYS A 77 25.07 -4.08 15.85
#